data_AF-A0A6V7V7W9-F1
#
_entry.id   AF-A0A6V7V7W9-F1
#
_cell.length_a   1.000
_cell.length_b   1.000
_cell.length_c   1.000
_cell.angle_alpha   90.00
_cell.angle_beta   90.00
_cell.angle_gamma   90.00
#
_symmetry.space_group_name_H-M   'P 1'
#
loop_
_entity.id
_entity.type
_entity.pdbx_description
1 polymer ?
#
loop_
_entity_poly.entity_id
_entity_poly.type
_entity_poly.pdbx_seq_one_letter_code
_entity_poly.pdbx_strand_id
1 'polypeptide(L)'
;MLKVFIIAQNNLVTFILIIMVFISSIKALILSGGRESFARYPKWAQTFENEIKFEFKTHQSNAIIFYTDDGAINHNFLIINILEGYILVEFRIGEIEIIPPKRHNIYLTETKVDDGKWHYFTLFQAWENIKIQLDDEIYFVY
;
A
#
# COMPACT_ATOMS: atom_id res chain seq x y z
N MET A 1 9.18 -1.36 27.10
CA MET A 1 8.15 -1.62 28.13
C MET A 1 7.67 -0.28 28.65
N LEU A 2 6.51 0.21 28.20
CA LEU A 2 5.94 1.48 28.65
C LEU A 2 5.01 1.19 29.84
N LYS A 3 5.28 1.80 31.01
CA LYS A 3 4.39 1.75 32.18
C LYS A 3 3.61 3.06 32.22
N VAL A 4 2.31 3.00 31.99
CA VAL A 4 1.40 4.14 32.09
C VAL A 4 0.58 4.00 33.37
N PHE A 5 0.67 4.98 34.27
CA PHE A 5 -0.21 5.10 35.44
C PHE A 5 -1.28 6.13 35.14
N ILE A 6 -2.56 5.75 35.30
CA ILE A 6 -3.70 6.66 35.11
C ILE A 6 -4.24 7.02 36.50
N ILE A 7 -4.10 8.29 36.88
CA ILE A 7 -4.81 8.87 38.04
C ILE A 7 -5.65 10.01 37.50
N ALA A 8 -6.89 9.70 37.11
CA ALA A 8 -7.89 10.70 36.79
C ALA A 8 -9.11 10.45 37.70
N GLN A 9 -9.52 11.47 38.46
CA GLN A 9 -10.68 11.41 39.36
C GLN A 9 -12.03 11.40 38.61
N ASN A 10 -12.01 11.49 37.27
CA ASN A 10 -13.20 11.60 36.43
C ASN A 10 -13.26 10.43 35.44
N ASN A 11 -14.31 9.61 35.57
CA ASN A 11 -14.52 8.39 34.78
C ASN A 11 -14.49 8.63 33.26
N LEU A 12 -14.92 9.80 32.79
CA LEU A 12 -14.90 10.14 31.36
C LEU A 12 -13.47 10.39 30.84
N VAL A 13 -12.64 11.09 31.63
CA VAL A 13 -11.25 11.39 31.26
C VAL A 13 -10.42 10.09 31.24
N THR A 14 -10.62 9.23 32.25
CA THR A 14 -10.03 7.89 32.29
C THR A 14 -10.42 7.07 31.05
N PHE A 15 -11.70 7.10 30.65
CA PHE A 15 -12.18 6.38 29.48
C PHE A 15 -11.59 6.89 28.16
N ILE A 16 -11.52 8.21 27.97
CA ILE A 16 -10.90 8.82 26.78
C ILE A 16 -9.41 8.47 26.70
N LEU A 17 -8.69 8.52 27.83
CA LEU A 17 -7.27 8.16 27.88
C LEU A 17 -7.05 6.68 27.53
N ILE A 18 -7.90 5.79 28.03
CA ILE A 18 -7.86 4.37 27.68
C ILE A 18 -8.08 4.19 26.17
N ILE A 19 -9.07 4.85 25.58
CA ILE A 19 -9.31 4.80 24.12
C ILE A 19 -8.10 5.32 23.33
N MET A 20 -7.50 6.45 23.73
CA MET A 20 -6.30 6.98 23.06
C MET A 20 -5.11 6.01 23.13
N VAL A 21 -4.92 5.34 24.27
CA VAL A 21 -3.89 4.29 24.43
C VAL A 21 -4.17 3.10 23.51
N PHE A 22 -5.42 2.64 23.40
CA PHE A 22 -5.79 1.56 22.48
C PHE A 22 -5.63 1.94 21.00
N ILE A 23 -6.04 3.14 20.60
CA ILE A 23 -5.86 3.64 19.22
C ILE A 23 -4.37 3.68 18.86
N SER A 24 -3.52 4.12 19.78
CA SER A 24 -2.06 4.15 19.58
C SER A 24 -1.41 2.76 19.44
N SER A 25 -2.14 1.68 19.74
CA SER A 25 -1.66 0.30 19.68
C SER A 25 -2.02 -0.41 18.38
N ILE A 26 -2.86 0.18 17.52
CA ILE A 26 -3.25 -0.42 16.25
C ILE A 26 -2.06 -0.39 15.29
N LYS A 27 -1.55 -1.57 14.94
CA LYS A 27 -0.40 -1.74 14.03
C LYS A 27 -0.77 -2.14 12.61
N ALA A 28 -2.00 -2.61 12.39
CA ALA A 28 -2.46 -3.10 11.09
C ALA A 28 -3.97 -2.94 10.93
N LEU A 29 -4.40 -2.81 9.67
CA LEU A 29 -5.80 -2.82 9.27
C LEU A 29 -6.16 -4.21 8.72
N ILE A 30 -7.28 -4.78 9.18
CA ILE A 30 -7.83 -6.01 8.61
C ILE A 30 -8.96 -5.64 7.66
N LEU A 31 -8.74 -5.91 6.38
CA LEU A 31 -9.75 -5.82 5.34
C LEU A 31 -10.32 -7.22 5.11
N SER A 32 -11.64 -7.35 5.03
CA SER A 32 -12.29 -8.65 4.78
C SER A 32 -12.08 -9.16 3.36
N GLY A 33 -11.58 -8.29 2.47
CA GLY A 33 -11.42 -8.58 1.05
C GLY A 33 -12.73 -8.57 0.26
N GLY A 34 -13.83 -8.11 0.87
CA GLY A 34 -15.08 -7.83 0.18
C GLY A 34 -15.00 -6.54 -0.66
N ARG A 35 -15.95 -6.35 -1.59
CA ARG A 35 -15.96 -5.20 -2.52
C ARG A 35 -15.96 -3.83 -1.83
N GLU A 36 -16.62 -3.74 -0.68
CA GLU A 36 -16.71 -2.50 0.12
C GLU A 36 -15.63 -2.43 1.22
N SER A 37 -14.66 -3.36 1.21
CA SER A 37 -13.62 -3.45 2.24
C SER A 37 -12.36 -2.73 1.79
N PHE A 38 -12.37 -1.41 1.88
CA PHE A 38 -11.22 -0.56 1.57
C PHE A 38 -11.01 0.52 2.63
N ALA A 39 -9.79 1.07 2.69
CA ALA A 39 -9.51 2.31 3.38
C ALA A 39 -9.10 3.37 2.37
N ARG A 40 -9.60 4.60 2.57
CA ARG A 40 -9.26 5.75 1.73
C ARG A 40 -8.46 6.74 2.57
N TYR A 41 -7.30 7.11 2.05
CA TYR A 41 -6.41 8.10 2.63
C TYR A 41 -6.48 9.42 1.85
N PRO A 42 -6.01 10.55 2.43
CA PRO A 42 -5.82 11.79 1.68
C PRO A 42 -4.98 11.56 0.41
N LYS A 43 -5.20 12.39 -0.61
CA LYS A 43 -4.45 12.29 -1.87
C LYS A 43 -2.95 12.36 -1.57
N TRP A 44 -2.21 11.42 -2.13
CA TRP A 44 -0.77 11.41 -2.05
C TRP A 44 -0.20 12.61 -2.82
N ALA A 45 0.56 13.46 -2.12
CA ALA A 45 1.31 14.55 -2.72
C ALA A 45 2.56 13.99 -3.40
N GLN A 46 2.40 13.48 -4.62
CA GLN A 46 3.50 12.94 -5.41
C GLN A 46 4.54 14.02 -5.69
N THR A 47 5.80 13.66 -5.54
CA THR A 47 6.93 14.49 -5.94
C THR A 47 7.67 13.83 -7.09
N PHE A 48 8.88 14.29 -7.37
CA PHE A 48 9.74 13.70 -8.37
C PHE A 48 10.32 12.35 -7.97
N GLU A 49 10.48 12.13 -6.66
CA GLU A 49 10.82 10.85 -6.05
C GLU A 49 9.72 10.45 -5.08
N ASN A 50 9.34 9.19 -5.14
CA ASN A 50 8.15 8.68 -4.48
C ASN A 50 8.45 7.29 -3.93
N GLU A 51 8.02 7.03 -2.70
CA GLU A 51 8.22 5.74 -2.06
C GLU A 51 6.92 5.25 -1.42
N ILE A 52 6.54 4.00 -1.72
CA ILE A 52 5.44 3.29 -1.09
C ILE A 52 6.04 2.07 -0.38
N LYS A 53 5.73 1.93 0.92
CA LYS A 53 6.13 0.80 1.76
C LYS A 53 4.94 0.29 2.54
N PHE A 54 4.72 -1.02 2.51
CA PHE A 54 3.73 -1.66 3.37
C PHE A 54 4.06 -3.13 3.58
N GLU A 55 3.50 -3.68 4.66
CA GLU A 55 3.47 -5.10 4.95
C GLU A 55 2.05 -5.61 4.78
N PHE A 56 1.89 -6.81 4.23
CA PHE A 56 0.58 -7.43 4.05
C PHE A 56 0.63 -8.94 4.28
N LYS A 57 -0.54 -9.51 4.57
CA LYS A 57 -0.75 -10.95 4.72
C LYS A 57 -2.13 -11.31 4.18
N THR A 58 -2.22 -12.32 3.33
CA THR A 58 -3.51 -12.72 2.74
C THR A 58 -3.52 -14.20 2.32
N HIS A 59 -4.74 -14.74 2.14
CA HIS A 59 -4.99 -16.00 1.43
C HIS A 59 -5.77 -15.74 0.13
N GLN A 60 -6.00 -14.47 -0.23
CA GLN A 60 -6.68 -14.12 -1.47
C GLN A 60 -5.67 -14.12 -2.61
N SER A 61 -5.85 -15.05 -3.55
CA SER A 61 -5.03 -15.12 -4.76
C SER A 61 -5.34 -14.01 -5.77
N ASN A 62 -6.43 -13.26 -5.59
CA ASN A 62 -6.80 -12.14 -6.45
C ASN A 62 -7.33 -10.98 -5.59
N ALA A 63 -6.63 -9.85 -5.57
CA ALA A 63 -7.00 -8.68 -4.77
C ALA A 63 -6.29 -7.41 -5.26
N ILE A 64 -6.87 -6.24 -5.02
CA ILE A 64 -6.15 -4.96 -5.15
C ILE A 64 -5.63 -4.58 -3.76
N ILE A 65 -4.33 -4.31 -3.64
CA ILE A 65 -3.72 -3.87 -2.38
C ILE A 65 -3.67 -2.33 -2.33
N PHE A 66 -3.28 -1.70 -3.44
CA PHE A 66 -3.09 -0.25 -3.52
C PHE A 66 -3.54 0.31 -4.87
N TYR A 67 -4.14 1.49 -4.85
CA TYR A 67 -4.56 2.24 -6.02
C TYR A 67 -4.35 3.74 -5.78
N THR A 68 -3.78 4.43 -6.77
CA THR A 68 -3.78 5.90 -6.84
C THR A 68 -3.81 6.36 -8.29
N ASP A 69 -4.38 7.53 -8.52
CA ASP A 69 -4.39 8.22 -9.81
C ASP A 69 -4.20 9.74 -9.64
N ASP A 70 -4.04 10.43 -10.77
CA ASP A 70 -3.94 11.89 -10.81
C ASP A 70 -5.30 12.60 -10.78
N GLY A 71 -6.42 11.88 -10.63
CA GLY A 71 -7.77 12.40 -10.78
C GLY A 71 -8.26 12.44 -12.23
N ALA A 72 -7.73 11.57 -13.09
CA ALA A 72 -8.02 11.48 -14.53
C ALA A 72 -7.60 12.73 -15.33
N ILE A 73 -6.56 13.43 -14.89
CA ILE A 73 -6.01 14.62 -15.57
C ILE A 73 -5.14 14.19 -16.75
N ASN A 74 -4.08 13.42 -16.47
CA ASN A 74 -3.19 12.85 -17.47
C ASN A 74 -3.40 11.33 -17.55
N HIS A 75 -4.48 10.78 -17.00
CA HIS A 75 -4.73 9.35 -16.90
C HIS A 75 -3.57 8.56 -16.27
N ASN A 76 -2.74 9.20 -15.45
CA ASN A 76 -1.67 8.52 -14.74
C ASN A 76 -2.25 7.76 -13.57
N PHE A 77 -1.76 6.54 -13.38
CA PHE A 77 -2.24 5.63 -12.35
C PHE A 77 -1.11 4.70 -11.89
N LEU A 78 -1.27 4.18 -10.69
CA LEU A 78 -0.48 3.08 -10.14
C LEU A 78 -1.41 2.12 -9.39
N ILE A 79 -1.33 0.85 -9.74
CA ILE A 79 -2.04 -0.26 -9.12
C ILE A 79 -1.01 -1.28 -8.66
N ILE A 80 -1.16 -1.73 -7.42
CA ILE A 80 -0.46 -2.91 -6.90
C ILE A 80 -1.54 -3.93 -6.54
N ASN A 81 -1.55 -5.06 -7.25
CA ASN A 81 -2.54 -6.10 -7.12
C ASN A 81 -1.90 -7.49 -7.01
N ILE A 82 -2.68 -8.42 -6.50
CA ILE A 82 -2.38 -9.85 -6.50
C ILE A 82 -3.19 -10.47 -7.63
N LEU A 83 -2.53 -11.22 -8.50
CA LEU A 83 -3.12 -12.01 -9.58
C LEU A 83 -2.58 -13.44 -9.47
N GLU A 84 -3.48 -14.41 -9.33
CA GLU A 84 -3.13 -15.84 -9.17
C GLU A 84 -2.08 -16.13 -8.07
N GLY A 85 -2.07 -15.30 -7.03
CA GLY A 85 -1.16 -15.40 -5.88
C GLY A 85 0.18 -14.68 -6.06
N TYR A 86 0.41 -14.00 -7.18
CA TYR A 86 1.63 -13.23 -7.46
C TYR A 86 1.36 -11.73 -7.49
N ILE A 87 2.39 -10.93 -7.21
CA ILE A 87 2.27 -9.47 -7.30
C ILE A 87 2.32 -9.03 -8.77
N LEU A 88 1.33 -8.25 -9.16
CA LEU A 88 1.28 -7.48 -10.40
C LEU A 88 1.33 -6.00 -10.03
N VAL A 89 2.17 -5.25 -10.73
CA VAL A 89 2.22 -3.79 -10.64
C VAL A 89 1.87 -3.22 -12.02
N GLU A 90 0.79 -2.47 -12.08
CA GLU A 90 0.32 -1.82 -13.31
C GLU A 90 0.42 -0.31 -13.13
N PHE A 91 1.07 0.38 -14.07
CA PHE A 91 1.21 1.82 -13.96
C PHE A 91 1.27 2.52 -15.32
N ARG A 92 0.91 3.79 -15.24
CA ARG A 92 1.16 4.79 -16.27
C ARG A 92 1.64 6.05 -15.56
N ILE A 93 2.83 6.51 -15.93
CA ILE A 93 3.50 7.68 -15.37
C ILE A 93 4.07 8.48 -16.54
N GLY A 94 4.13 9.80 -16.41
CA GLY A 94 4.71 10.69 -17.42
C GLY A 94 3.69 11.63 -18.08
N GLU A 95 4.19 12.45 -19.00
CA GLU A 95 3.39 13.43 -19.74
C GLU A 95 2.79 12.84 -21.04
N ILE A 96 1.88 13.61 -21.65
CA ILE A 96 0.97 13.20 -22.74
C ILE A 96 1.68 12.92 -24.08
N GLU A 97 2.98 13.19 -24.21
CA GLU A 97 3.67 13.25 -25.51
C GLU A 97 3.65 11.93 -26.33
N ILE A 98 3.43 10.77 -25.69
CA ILE A 98 3.35 9.47 -26.38
C ILE A 98 1.89 9.06 -26.58
N ILE A 99 1.46 8.98 -27.85
CA ILE A 99 0.15 8.48 -28.27
C ILE A 99 0.35 7.20 -29.11
N PRO A 100 -0.16 6.03 -28.67
CA PRO A 100 -0.95 5.80 -27.47
C PRO A 100 -0.10 5.82 -26.19
N PRO A 101 -0.68 6.19 -25.05
CA PRO A 101 0.03 6.20 -23.78
C PRO A 101 0.54 4.80 -23.41
N LYS A 102 1.83 4.70 -23.07
CA LYS A 102 2.45 3.42 -22.72
C LYS A 102 2.04 3.01 -21.31
N ARG A 103 1.32 1.90 -21.20
CA ARG A 103 1.05 1.22 -19.93
C ARG A 103 2.14 0.21 -19.66
N HIS A 104 2.54 0.09 -18.41
CA HIS A 104 3.56 -0.86 -17.97
C HIS A 104 2.96 -1.82 -16.96
N ASN A 105 3.29 -3.10 -17.14
CA ASN A 105 2.88 -4.18 -16.26
C ASN A 105 4.14 -4.94 -15.82
N ILE A 106 4.34 -5.08 -14.52
CA ILE A 106 5.48 -5.82 -13.94
C ILE A 106 4.89 -6.96 -13.12
N TYR A 107 5.16 -8.19 -13.54
CA TYR A 107 4.67 -9.38 -12.87
C TYR A 107 5.80 -10.07 -12.11
N LEU A 108 5.67 -10.15 -10.79
CA LEU A 108 6.67 -10.71 -9.88
C LEU A 108 6.34 -12.19 -9.65
N THR A 109 6.92 -13.06 -10.47
CA THR A 109 6.57 -14.48 -10.55
C THR A 109 7.37 -15.41 -9.64
N GLU A 110 8.38 -14.89 -8.95
CA GLU A 110 9.28 -15.72 -8.15
C GLU A 110 8.68 -16.06 -6.77
N THR A 111 7.93 -15.13 -6.18
CA THR A 111 7.33 -15.29 -4.84
C THR A 111 5.79 -15.23 -4.89
N LYS A 112 5.14 -16.29 -4.38
CA LYS A 112 3.71 -16.28 -4.08
C LYS A 112 3.44 -15.60 -2.75
N VAL A 113 2.38 -14.79 -2.70
CA VAL A 113 2.03 -13.93 -1.57
C VAL A 113 0.67 -14.27 -0.93
N ASP A 114 -0.01 -15.30 -1.44
CA ASP A 114 -1.29 -15.80 -0.93
C ASP A 114 -1.14 -16.97 0.06
N ASP A 115 0.04 -17.10 0.68
CA ASP A 115 0.41 -18.23 1.54
C ASP A 115 0.04 -18.03 3.03
N GLY A 116 -0.63 -16.93 3.37
CA GLY A 116 -0.99 -16.59 4.74
C GLY A 116 0.18 -16.13 5.62
N LYS A 117 1.33 -15.78 5.05
CA LYS A 117 2.47 -15.17 5.76
C LYS A 117 2.55 -13.67 5.51
N TRP A 118 3.36 -13.00 6.31
CA TRP A 118 3.67 -11.58 6.13
C TRP A 118 4.69 -11.41 5.02
N HIS A 119 4.40 -10.52 4.09
CA HIS A 119 5.29 -10.07 3.03
C HIS A 119 5.55 -8.58 3.15
N TYR A 120 6.75 -8.14 2.79
CA TYR A 120 7.16 -6.75 2.76
C TYR A 120 7.30 -6.28 1.31
N PHE A 121 6.62 -5.17 0.97
CA PHE A 121 6.67 -4.60 -0.37
C PHE A 121 7.18 -3.16 -0.33
N THR A 122 8.11 -2.82 -1.24
CA THR A 122 8.54 -1.45 -1.50
C THR A 122 8.46 -1.15 -2.99
N LEU A 123 7.89 0.00 -3.34
CA LEU A 123 8.03 0.61 -4.65
C LEU A 123 8.68 1.97 -4.49
N PHE A 124 9.81 2.16 -5.16
CA PHE A 124 10.49 3.44 -5.31
C PHE A 124 10.37 3.89 -6.76
N GLN A 125 9.88 5.12 -6.96
CA GLN A 125 9.74 5.74 -8.27
C GLN A 125 10.57 7.03 -8.29
N ALA A 126 11.39 7.17 -9.33
CA ALA A 126 12.12 8.40 -9.63
C ALA A 126 12.00 8.71 -11.12
N TRP A 127 11.33 9.82 -11.45
CA TRP A 127 10.88 10.10 -12.83
C TRP A 127 10.04 8.95 -13.42
N GLU A 128 10.51 8.37 -14.52
CA GLU A 128 9.93 7.22 -15.22
C GLU A 128 10.50 5.87 -14.72
N ASN A 129 11.55 5.89 -13.90
CA ASN A 129 12.18 4.68 -13.38
C ASN A 129 11.43 4.16 -12.17
N ILE A 130 11.25 2.83 -12.11
CA ILE A 130 10.67 2.16 -10.95
C ILE A 130 11.62 1.06 -10.46
N LYS A 131 11.80 1.02 -9.15
CA LYS A 131 12.43 -0.09 -8.43
C LYS A 131 11.38 -0.72 -7.51
N ILE A 132 11.25 -2.03 -7.58
CA ILE A 132 10.35 -2.80 -6.72
C ILE A 132 11.18 -3.75 -5.87
N GLN A 133 10.80 -3.93 -4.62
CA GLN A 133 11.29 -4.98 -3.75
C GLN A 133 10.11 -5.74 -3.16
N LEU A 134 10.16 -7.07 -3.26
CA LEU A 134 9.24 -7.99 -2.59
C LEU A 134 10.09 -8.92 -1.72
N ASP A 135 9.93 -8.82 -0.41
CA ASP A 135 10.77 -9.52 0.57
C ASP A 135 12.26 -9.27 0.28
N ASP A 136 13.01 -10.32 -0.06
CA ASP A 136 14.45 -10.25 -0.38
C ASP A 136 14.74 -10.06 -1.89
N GLU A 137 13.70 -10.07 -2.73
CA GLU A 137 13.82 -9.98 -4.19
C GLU A 137 13.72 -8.53 -4.68
N ILE A 138 14.61 -8.14 -5.60
CA ILE A 138 14.65 -6.78 -6.15
C ILE A 138 14.46 -6.83 -7.67
N TYR A 139 13.53 -6.02 -8.16
CA TYR A 139 13.18 -5.87 -9.56
C TYR A 139 13.46 -4.42 -10.01
N PHE A 140 14.19 -4.25 -11.10
CA PHE A 140 14.49 -2.94 -11.70
C PHE A 140 13.76 -2.81 -13.02
N VAL A 141 13.07 -1.69 -13.22
CA VAL A 141 12.42 -1.34 -14.49
C VAL A 141 12.88 0.06 -14.91
N TYR A 142 13.53 0.09 -16.07
CA TYR A 142 14.08 1.26 -16.73
C TYR A 142 13.13 1.77 -17.84
#